data_AF-A0A4R4ZM15-F1
#
_entry.id   AF-A0A4R4ZM15-F1
#
_cell.length_a   1.000
_cell.length_b   1.000
_cell.length_c   1.000
_cell.angle_alpha   90.00
_cell.angle_beta   90.00
_cell.angle_gamma   90.00
#
_symmetry.space_group_name_H-M   'P 1'
#
loop_
_entity.id
_entity.type
_entity.pdbx_description
1 polymer ?
#
loop_
_entity_poly.entity_id
_entity_poly.type
_entity_poly.pdbx_seq_one_letter_code
_entity_poly.pdbx_strand_id
1 'polypeptide(L)' 'IPDPAAPWGGYKSSGWGREMGPYALEAYTEPKGVWIHLGA' A
#
# COMPACT_ATOMS: atom_id res chain seq x y z
N ILE A 1 -21.98 -5.62 -6.76
CA ILE A 1 -20.88 -5.33 -5.80
C ILE A 1 -19.59 -5.43 -6.61
N PRO A 2 -18.71 -4.42 -6.61
CA PRO A 2 -17.44 -4.50 -7.32
C PRO A 2 -16.54 -5.59 -6.71
N ASP A 3 -15.62 -6.12 -7.51
CA ASP A 3 -14.67 -7.15 -7.08
C ASP A 3 -13.79 -6.64 -5.92
N PRO A 4 -13.74 -7.33 -4.75
CA PRO A 4 -12.99 -6.85 -3.58
C PRO A 4 -11.46 -6.82 -3.73
N ALA A 5 -10.90 -7.50 -4.73
CA ALA A 5 -9.48 -7.48 -5.01
C ALA A 5 -9.09 -6.28 -5.91
N ALA A 6 -10.05 -5.66 -6.59
CA ALA A 6 -9.82 -4.47 -7.39
C ALA A 6 -9.64 -3.23 -6.51
N PRO A 7 -8.56 -2.44 -6.71
CA PRO A 7 -8.34 -1.21 -5.94
C PRO A 7 -9.34 -0.12 -6.34
N TRP A 8 -9.81 0.64 -5.35
CA TRP A 8 -10.71 1.78 -5.53
C TRP A 8 -10.10 3.07 -4.98
N GLY A 9 -10.39 4.22 -5.57
CA GLY A 9 -9.94 5.50 -5.00
C GLY A 9 -10.07 6.67 -5.97
N GLY A 10 -9.68 7.85 -5.50
CA GLY A 10 -9.82 9.09 -6.26
C GLY A 10 -8.84 9.27 -7.41
N TYR A 11 -9.08 10.29 -8.22
CA TYR A 11 -8.16 10.84 -9.18
C TYR A 11 -8.24 12.37 -9.14
N LYS A 12 -7.09 13.05 -9.11
CA LYS A 12 -6.98 14.52 -9.02
C LYS A 12 -7.67 15.07 -7.77
N SER A 13 -8.69 15.92 -7.94
CA SER A 13 -9.39 16.60 -6.85
C SER A 13 -10.34 15.69 -6.07
N SER A 14 -10.59 14.46 -6.52
CA SER A 14 -11.46 13.53 -5.80
C SER A 14 -10.72 12.72 -4.72
N GLY A 15 -9.47 13.07 -4.40
CA GLY A 15 -8.65 12.43 -3.38
C GLY A 15 -7.46 11.62 -3.92
N TRP A 16 -6.56 11.25 -3.01
CA TRP A 16 -5.34 10.49 -3.27
C TRP A 16 -5.35 9.18 -2.47
N GLY A 17 -4.62 8.17 -2.95
CA GLY A 17 -4.58 6.85 -2.33
C GLY A 17 -5.58 5.86 -2.93
N ARG A 18 -5.50 4.62 -2.46
CA ARG A 18 -6.35 3.49 -2.88
C ARG A 18 -6.80 2.69 -1.65
N GLU A 19 -8.01 2.20 -1.73
CA GLU A 19 -8.66 1.25 -0.82
C GLU A 19 -8.88 -0.07 -1.55
N MET A 20 -9.18 -1.13 -0.79
CA MET A 20 -9.32 -2.52 -1.27
C MET A 20 -8.06 -3.11 -1.92
N GLY A 21 -8.08 -4.43 -2.13
CA GLY A 21 -6.95 -5.17 -2.68
C GLY A 21 -5.64 -5.00 -1.87
N PRO A 22 -4.51 -5.41 -2.46
CA PRO A 22 -3.20 -5.32 -1.80
C PRO A 22 -2.76 -3.87 -1.48
N TYR A 23 -3.15 -2.92 -2.33
CA TYR A 23 -2.80 -1.50 -2.18
C TYR A 23 -3.30 -0.88 -0.88
N ALA A 24 -4.43 -1.36 -0.34
CA ALA A 24 -4.92 -0.91 0.95
C ALA A 24 -3.96 -1.27 2.09
N LEU A 25 -3.43 -2.50 2.11
CA LEU A 25 -2.50 -2.93 3.15
C LEU A 25 -1.17 -2.17 3.06
N GLU A 26 -0.68 -1.92 1.85
CA GLU A 26 0.51 -1.09 1.61
C GLU A 26 0.31 0.36 2.06
N ALA A 27 -0.91 0.89 2.01
CA ALA A 27 -1.19 2.25 2.48
C ALA A 27 -1.12 2.39 4.01
N TYR A 28 -1.35 1.30 4.75
CA TYR A 28 -1.31 1.27 6.22
C TYR A 28 -0.05 0.61 6.80
N THR A 29 0.89 0.19 5.94
CA THR A 29 2.16 -0.43 6.36
C THR A 29 3.33 0.25 5.65
N GLU A 30 4.50 0.25 6.27
CA GLU A 30 5.71 0.80 5.67
C GLU A 30 6.86 -0.22 5.70
N PRO A 31 7.63 -0.38 4.61
CA PRO A 31 8.79 -1.26 4.61
C PRO A 31 9.92 -0.64 5.45
N LYS A 32 10.34 -1.34 6.49
CA LYS A 32 11.50 -0.95 7.30
C LYS A 32 12.79 -1.54 6.73
N GLY A 33 13.69 -0.70 6.21
CA GLY A 33 15.02 -1.11 5.80
C GLY A 33 15.92 -1.44 7.00
N VAL A 34 16.49 -2.64 7.05
CA VAL A 34 17.40 -3.08 8.12
C VAL A 34 18.72 -3.55 7.51
N TRP A 35 19.83 -3.02 8.01
CA TRP A 35 21.18 -3.40 7.62
C TRP A 35 21.80 -4.26 8.72
N ILE A 36 22.38 -5.41 8.36
CA ILE A 36 23.00 -6.33 9.31
C ILE A 36 24.47 -6.49 8.94
N HIS A 37 25.36 -6.21 9.91
CA HIS A 37 26.78 -6.49 9.79
C HIS A 37 27.08 -7.87 10.41
N LEU A 38 27.50 -8.82 9.58
CA LEU A 38 27.73 -10.21 10.02
C LEU A 38 29.15 -10.48 10.57
N GLY A 39 30.03 -9.47 10.60
CA GLY A 39 31.40 -9.59 11.12
C GLY A 39 32.32 -10.51 10.31
N ALA A 40 33.62 -10.45 10.64
CA ALA A 40 34.67 -11.40 10.27
C ALA A 40 35.46 -11.78 11.53
#